data_AF-A0A2U3Q9F7-F1
#
_entry.id   AF-A0A2U3Q9F7-F1
#
_cell.length_a   1.000
_cell.length_b   1.000
_cell.length_c   1.000
_cell.angle_alpha   90.00
_cell.angle_beta   90.00
_cell.angle_gamma   90.00
#
_symmetry.space_group_name_H-M   'P 1'
#
loop_
_entity.id
_entity.type
_entity.pdbx_description
1 polymer ?
#
loop_
_entity_poly.entity_id
_entity_poly.type
_entity_poly.pdbx_seq_one_letter_code
_entity_poly.pdbx_strand_id
1 'polypeptide(L)'
;MKLCLRMELFVVSALYAMSLVGMGGTGGGTVYVGNGKIVGVGAGNLRYRGTYIEQGGRIKGTVNLYAPTGGTLVTGAQVPADSRWSLTLDWPANFSDGKPQAPIVEGRQVHIVMEKSTISNASRFYPDGRRALD
;
A
#
# COMPACT_ATOMS: atom_id res chain seq x y z
N MET A 1 -11.50 38.38 3.30
CA MET A 1 -11.78 36.93 3.24
C MET A 1 -10.45 36.17 3.22
N LYS A 2 -10.13 35.44 4.29
CA LYS A 2 -8.92 34.62 4.36
C LYS A 2 -9.31 33.22 3.89
N LEU A 3 -8.81 32.82 2.72
CA LEU A 3 -9.05 31.50 2.14
C LEU A 3 -8.36 30.48 3.05
N CYS A 4 -9.11 29.90 3.98
CA CYS A 4 -8.66 28.78 4.79
C CYS A 4 -8.73 27.54 3.91
N LEU A 5 -7.67 27.28 3.13
CA LEU A 5 -7.46 25.97 2.50
C LEU A 5 -7.25 24.97 3.64
N ARG A 6 -8.35 24.40 4.12
CA ARG A 6 -8.33 23.22 4.95
C ARG A 6 -7.86 22.10 4.02
N MET A 7 -6.56 21.89 3.98
CA MET A 7 -5.92 20.78 3.30
C MET A 7 -6.25 19.54 4.13
N GLU A 8 -7.50 19.08 4.01
CA GLU A 8 -7.90 17.80 4.56
C GLU A 8 -7.09 16.76 3.80
N LEU A 9 -6.16 16.13 4.52
CA LEU A 9 -5.36 15.00 4.06
C LEU A 9 -6.30 13.82 3.79
N PHE A 10 -6.94 13.85 2.63
CA PHE A 10 -7.66 12.71 2.09
C PHE A 10 -6.65 11.75 1.48
N VAL A 11 -6.89 10.45 1.64
CA VAL A 11 -6.14 9.47 0.86
C VAL A 11 -6.52 9.65 -0.59
N VAL A 12 -5.54 10.02 -1.42
CA VAL A 12 -5.77 10.12 -2.85
C VAL A 12 -5.80 8.73 -3.42
N SER A 13 -6.96 8.31 -3.97
CA SER A 13 -7.10 7.02 -4.63
C SER A 13 -5.97 6.79 -5.64
N ALA A 14 -5.14 5.77 -5.42
CA ALA A 14 -3.95 5.53 -6.21
C ALA A 14 -3.42 4.10 -6.07
N LEU A 15 -2.49 3.76 -6.97
CA LEU A 15 -1.60 2.62 -6.84
C LEU A 15 -0.37 3.05 -6.02
N TYR A 16 0.08 2.18 -5.15
CA TYR A 16 1.23 2.38 -4.29
C TYR A 16 2.22 1.23 -4.45
N ALA A 17 3.49 1.56 -4.57
CA ALA A 17 4.57 0.61 -4.35
C ALA A 17 4.71 0.40 -2.83
N MET A 18 4.86 -0.85 -2.42
CA MET A 18 5.00 -1.24 -1.02
C MET A 18 6.35 -1.92 -0.83
N SER A 19 7.12 -1.43 0.13
CA SER A 19 8.36 -2.06 0.60
C SER A 19 8.17 -2.56 2.02
N LEU A 20 8.59 -3.80 2.27
CA LEU A 20 8.39 -4.52 3.52
C LEU A 20 9.75 -4.90 4.10
N VAL A 21 9.99 -4.61 5.38
CA VAL A 21 11.20 -5.03 6.09
C VAL A 21 10.79 -5.65 7.42
N GLY A 22 11.31 -6.84 7.70
CA GLY A 22 11.15 -7.51 8.98
C GLY A 22 12.37 -8.35 9.32
N MET A 23 12.32 -9.05 10.45
CA MET A 23 13.43 -9.89 10.94
C MET A 23 13.83 -11.01 9.97
N GLY A 24 12.89 -11.53 9.19
CA GLY A 24 13.12 -12.59 8.21
C GLY A 24 13.63 -12.10 6.85
N GLY A 25 13.74 -10.79 6.64
CA GLY A 25 14.27 -10.20 5.42
C GLY A 25 13.42 -9.06 4.87
N THR A 26 13.57 -8.81 3.58
CA THR A 26 12.86 -7.77 2.85
C THR A 26 11.90 -8.35 1.83
N GLY A 27 10.88 -7.59 1.48
CA GLY A 27 9.90 -7.96 0.48
C GLY A 27 9.28 -6.72 -0.14
N GLY A 28 8.41 -6.94 -1.11
CA GLY A 28 7.72 -5.85 -1.78
C GLY A 28 6.37 -6.28 -2.34
N GLY A 29 5.62 -5.29 -2.80
CA GLY A 29 4.33 -5.50 -3.41
C GLY A 29 3.78 -4.22 -4.02
N THR A 30 2.54 -4.32 -4.48
CA THR A 30 1.79 -3.20 -5.00
C THR A 30 0.39 -3.25 -4.43
N VAL A 31 -0.11 -2.10 -3.99
CA VAL A 31 -1.44 -1.98 -3.41
C VAL A 31 -2.18 -0.79 -4.00
N TYR A 32 -3.42 -1.00 -4.42
CA TYR A 32 -4.38 0.07 -4.67
C TYR A 32 -5.06 0.42 -3.35
N VAL A 33 -5.07 1.71 -3.00
CA VAL A 33 -5.85 2.25 -1.89
C VAL A 33 -6.70 3.38 -2.45
N GLY A 34 -8.02 3.26 -2.29
CA GLY A 34 -8.95 4.28 -2.75
C GLY A 34 -10.41 3.83 -2.68
N ASN A 35 -11.33 4.79 -2.62
CA ASN A 35 -12.77 4.54 -2.58
C ASN A 35 -13.19 3.54 -1.48
N GLY A 36 -12.57 3.63 -0.29
CA GLY A 36 -12.84 2.75 0.84
C GLY A 36 -12.36 1.30 0.66
N LYS A 37 -11.54 1.02 -0.35
CA LYS A 37 -11.01 -0.31 -0.67
C LYS A 37 -9.49 -0.35 -0.64
N ILE A 38 -8.96 -1.51 -0.24
CA ILE A 38 -7.55 -1.86 -0.30
C ILE A 38 -7.43 -3.16 -1.07
N VAL A 39 -6.69 -3.18 -2.18
CA VAL A 39 -6.50 -4.39 -2.99
C VAL A 39 -5.08 -4.41 -3.51
N GLY A 40 -4.39 -5.56 -3.43
CA GLY A 40 -3.03 -5.62 -3.93
C GLY A 40 -2.45 -7.02 -3.99
N VAL A 41 -1.19 -7.07 -4.38
CA VAL A 41 -0.39 -8.30 -4.45
C VAL A 41 1.02 -8.02 -3.92
N GLY A 42 1.59 -8.98 -3.20
CA GLY A 42 2.96 -8.97 -2.71
C GLY A 42 3.82 -10.05 -3.34
N ALA A 43 5.08 -10.10 -2.93
CA ALA A 43 5.99 -11.19 -3.25
C ALA A 43 5.37 -12.56 -2.92
N GLY A 44 5.67 -13.56 -3.76
CA GLY A 44 5.13 -14.91 -3.58
C GLY A 44 3.61 -15.03 -3.81
N ASN A 45 3.00 -14.14 -4.62
CA ASN A 45 1.57 -14.16 -4.94
C ASN A 45 0.66 -14.00 -3.70
N LEU A 46 1.16 -13.34 -2.65
CA LEU A 46 0.36 -12.96 -1.49
C LEU A 46 -0.67 -11.91 -1.92
N ARG A 47 -1.96 -12.16 -1.67
CA ARG A 47 -3.06 -11.27 -2.11
C ARG A 47 -3.63 -10.51 -0.93
N TYR A 48 -3.91 -9.22 -1.14
CA TYR A 48 -4.52 -8.34 -0.15
C TYR A 48 -5.91 -7.90 -0.63
N ARG A 49 -6.92 -8.00 0.24
CA ARG A 49 -8.25 -7.45 -0.03
C ARG A 49 -8.90 -6.95 1.26
N GLY A 50 -9.26 -5.68 1.31
CA GLY A 50 -9.81 -5.05 2.49
C GLY A 50 -10.67 -3.85 2.20
N THR A 51 -11.22 -3.31 3.29
CA THR A 51 -11.99 -2.06 3.30
C THR A 51 -11.47 -1.16 4.39
N TYR A 52 -11.62 0.14 4.18
CA TYR A 52 -11.20 1.15 5.16
C TYR A 52 -12.15 2.34 5.17
N ILE A 53 -12.09 3.07 6.29
CA ILE A 53 -12.69 4.39 6.45
C ILE A 53 -11.59 5.40 6.76
N GLU A 54 -11.82 6.65 6.36
CA GLU A 54 -11.00 7.79 6.75
C GLU A 54 -11.73 8.57 7.84
N GLN A 55 -11.09 8.73 9.00
CA GLN A 55 -11.67 9.48 10.11
C GLN A 55 -10.57 10.11 10.96
N GLY A 56 -10.67 11.42 11.19
CA GLY A 56 -9.74 12.14 12.06
C GLY A 56 -8.28 12.11 11.56
N GLY A 57 -8.06 12.15 10.24
CA GLY A 57 -6.71 12.08 9.65
C GLY A 57 -6.07 10.69 9.75
N ARG A 58 -6.88 9.65 9.95
CA ARG A 58 -6.43 8.25 10.05
C ARG A 58 -7.21 7.35 9.10
N ILE A 59 -6.56 6.30 8.64
CA ILE A 59 -7.12 5.17 7.92
C ILE A 59 -7.34 4.05 8.92
N LYS A 60 -8.59 3.64 9.06
CA LYS A 60 -8.96 2.49 9.88
C LYS A 60 -9.64 1.44 9.02
N GLY A 61 -9.19 0.20 9.09
CA GLY A 61 -9.74 -0.83 8.22
C GLY A 61 -9.28 -2.22 8.54
N THR A 62 -9.79 -3.17 7.76
CA THR A 62 -9.41 -4.59 7.85
C THR A 62 -8.98 -5.05 6.47
N VAL A 63 -7.82 -5.70 6.39
CA VAL A 63 -7.27 -6.30 5.18
C VAL A 63 -7.18 -7.80 5.38
N ASN A 64 -7.81 -8.55 4.47
CA ASN A 64 -7.66 -9.99 4.39
C ASN A 64 -6.48 -10.33 3.50
N LEU A 65 -5.66 -11.26 3.96
CA LEU A 65 -4.52 -11.79 3.28
C LEU A 65 -4.82 -13.22 2.86
N TYR A 66 -4.39 -13.56 1.65
CA TYR A 66 -4.49 -14.91 1.11
C TYR A 66 -3.17 -15.29 0.48
N ALA A 67 -2.57 -16.39 0.93
CA ALA A 67 -1.33 -16.95 0.41
C ALA A 67 -1.64 -18.25 -0.36
N PRO A 68 -1.91 -18.21 -1.67
CA PRO A 68 -2.30 -19.40 -2.43
C PRO A 68 -1.19 -20.46 -2.41
N THR A 69 0.06 -20.04 -2.57
CA THR A 69 1.23 -20.92 -2.63
C THR A 69 1.94 -21.08 -1.29
N GLY A 70 1.51 -20.36 -0.25
CA GLY A 70 2.25 -20.24 1.00
C GLY A 70 3.59 -19.53 0.81
N GLY A 71 4.49 -19.70 1.77
CA GLY A 71 5.86 -19.19 1.71
C GLY A 71 6.36 -18.62 3.04
N THR A 72 7.49 -17.92 2.99
CA THR A 72 8.07 -17.25 4.16
C THR A 72 7.72 -15.77 4.15
N LEU A 73 7.14 -15.28 5.23
CA LEU A 73 6.88 -13.85 5.42
C LEU A 73 8.17 -13.10 5.75
N VAL A 74 8.18 -11.78 5.55
CA VAL A 74 9.27 -10.89 6.01
C VAL A 74 9.47 -10.91 7.52
N THR A 75 8.49 -11.41 8.29
CA THR A 75 8.63 -11.67 9.74
C THR A 75 9.47 -12.92 10.05
N GLY A 76 9.80 -13.73 9.04
CA GLY A 76 10.42 -15.04 9.15
C GLY A 76 9.42 -16.17 9.46
N ALA A 77 8.12 -15.87 9.58
CA ALA A 77 7.10 -16.89 9.79
C ALA A 77 6.87 -17.70 8.51
N GLN A 78 6.72 -19.02 8.66
CA GLN A 78 6.30 -19.90 7.57
C GLN A 78 4.77 -19.91 7.50
N VAL A 79 4.25 -19.73 6.30
CA VAL A 79 2.82 -19.71 6.01
C VAL A 79 2.51 -20.87 5.06
N PRO A 80 1.65 -21.82 5.47
CA PRO A 80 1.20 -22.90 4.60
C PRO A 80 0.48 -22.38 3.35
N ALA A 81 0.47 -23.19 2.29
CA ALA A 81 -0.39 -22.93 1.13
C ALA A 81 -1.87 -22.84 1.54
N ASP A 82 -2.62 -22.05 0.78
CA ASP A 82 -4.02 -21.71 1.02
C ASP A 82 -4.36 -21.01 2.34
N SER A 83 -3.35 -20.51 3.07
CA SER A 83 -3.57 -19.79 4.32
C SER A 83 -4.31 -18.46 4.10
N ARG A 84 -5.21 -18.14 5.04
CA ARG A 84 -5.96 -16.88 5.08
C ARG A 84 -5.94 -16.30 6.48
N TRP A 85 -5.74 -14.99 6.58
CA TRP A 85 -5.79 -14.26 7.84
C TRP A 85 -6.17 -12.80 7.61
N SER A 86 -6.48 -12.08 8.70
CA SER A 86 -6.89 -10.68 8.64
C SER A 86 -5.95 -9.81 9.47
N LEU A 87 -5.66 -8.61 8.97
CA LEU A 87 -4.93 -7.57 9.67
C LEU A 87 -5.83 -6.35 9.86
N THR A 88 -5.72 -5.74 11.03
CA THR A 88 -6.34 -4.43 11.30
C THR A 88 -5.34 -3.33 10.98
N LEU A 89 -5.78 -2.31 10.27
CA LEU A 89 -5.01 -1.11 9.96
C LEU A 89 -5.49 0.04 10.82
N ASP A 90 -4.54 0.76 11.40
CA ASP A 90 -4.77 2.07 12.01
C ASP A 90 -3.56 2.96 11.71
N TRP A 91 -3.58 3.59 10.53
CA TRP A 91 -2.46 4.36 9.97
C TRP A 91 -2.83 5.83 9.84
N PRO A 92 -1.85 6.75 9.85
CA PRO A 92 -2.12 8.13 9.48
C PRO A 92 -2.53 8.21 8.00
N ALA A 93 -3.43 9.13 7.64
CA ALA A 93 -3.95 9.26 6.27
C ALA A 93 -2.86 9.68 5.26
N ASN A 94 -1.76 10.24 5.73
CA ASN A 94 -0.55 10.55 4.96
C ASN A 94 0.48 9.42 4.98
N PHE A 95 0.06 8.15 5.11
CA PHE A 95 0.93 6.97 5.18
C PHE A 95 1.93 6.81 4.02
N SER A 96 1.73 7.54 2.92
CA SER A 96 2.61 7.53 1.75
C SER A 96 3.64 8.66 1.74
N ASP A 97 3.96 9.25 2.90
CA ASP A 97 4.95 10.34 3.05
C ASP A 97 6.41 9.83 3.12
N GLY A 98 6.63 8.56 2.81
CA GLY A 98 7.94 7.89 2.89
C GLY A 98 8.30 7.41 4.31
N LYS A 99 7.47 7.68 5.33
CA LYS A 99 7.74 7.18 6.68
C LYS A 99 7.25 5.74 6.86
N PRO A 100 8.05 4.86 7.49
CA PRO A 100 7.63 3.49 7.76
C PRO A 100 6.42 3.43 8.70
N GLN A 101 5.40 2.68 8.29
CA GLN A 101 4.35 2.19 9.16
C GLN A 101 4.83 0.90 9.83
N ALA A 102 4.46 0.65 11.08
CA ALA A 102 4.99 -0.48 11.84
C ALA A 102 3.90 -1.39 12.43
N PRO A 103 3.03 -2.00 11.59
CA PRO A 103 2.03 -2.95 12.08
C PRO A 103 2.66 -4.20 12.69
N ILE A 104 1.87 -4.88 13.52
CA ILE A 104 2.18 -6.22 14.03
C ILE A 104 1.53 -7.25 13.11
N VAL A 105 2.30 -8.21 12.63
CA VAL A 105 1.88 -9.34 11.80
C VAL A 105 2.38 -10.62 12.46
N GLU A 106 1.49 -11.56 12.79
CA GLU A 106 1.84 -12.78 13.51
C GLU A 106 2.65 -12.52 14.80
N GLY A 107 2.27 -11.47 15.55
CA GLY A 107 2.96 -11.06 16.78
C GLY A 107 4.34 -10.43 16.58
N ARG A 108 4.78 -10.21 15.34
CA ARG A 108 6.08 -9.61 14.99
C ARG A 108 5.91 -8.28 14.26
N GLN A 109 6.78 -7.33 14.55
CA GLN A 109 6.76 -6.03 13.88
C GLN A 109 7.24 -6.15 12.44
N VAL A 110 6.56 -5.44 11.54
CA VAL A 110 6.97 -5.28 10.14
C VAL A 110 6.99 -3.80 9.82
N HIS A 111 8.06 -3.33 9.18
CA HIS A 111 8.13 -1.99 8.63
C HIS A 111 7.58 -1.99 7.21
N ILE A 112 6.60 -1.13 6.96
CA ILE A 112 5.95 -0.96 5.66
C ILE A 112 6.16 0.47 5.21
N VAL A 113 6.82 0.66 4.08
CA VAL A 113 6.91 1.96 3.40
C VAL A 113 6.01 1.91 2.18
N MET A 114 5.18 2.93 2.02
CA MET A 114 4.30 3.10 0.88
C MET A 114 4.73 4.32 0.08
N GLU A 115 4.86 4.15 -1.22
CA GLU A 115 5.16 5.25 -2.14
C GLU A 115 4.06 5.32 -3.17
N LYS A 116 3.45 6.49 -3.31
CA LYS A 116 2.43 6.70 -4.32
C LYS A 116 3.06 6.55 -5.70
N SER A 117 2.57 5.62 -6.50
CA SER A 117 3.05 5.44 -7.87
C SER A 117 2.66 6.68 -8.67
N THR A 118 3.65 7.42 -9.13
CA THR A 118 3.46 8.43 -10.17
C THR A 118 3.49 7.70 -11.50
N ILE A 119 2.33 7.60 -12.16
CA ILE A 119 2.35 7.40 -13.60
C ILE A 119 2.84 8.73 -14.15
N SER A 120 4.15 8.86 -14.36
CA SER A 120 4.66 9.89 -15.24
C SER A 120 3.99 9.66 -16.58
N ASN A 121 3.41 10.73 -17.13
CA ASN A 121 2.62 10.67 -18.35
C ASN A 121 3.58 10.31 -19.50
N ALA A 122 3.86 9.03 -19.67
CA ALA A 122 4.79 8.49 -20.67
C ALA A 122 4.12 8.47 -22.05
N SER A 123 3.62 9.62 -22.50
CA SER A 123 3.31 9.95 -23.88
C SER A 123 2.54 11.28 -23.97
N ARG A 124 3.25 12.42 -24.05
CA ARG A 124 2.87 13.40 -25.07
C ARG A 124 3.39 12.87 -26.42
N PHE A 125 2.82 11.78 -26.89
CA PHE A 125 2.88 11.45 -28.30
C PHE A 125 1.65 12.11 -28.91
N TYR A 126 1.88 13.16 -29.68
CA TYR A 126 0.91 13.55 -30.68
C TYR A 126 0.80 12.39 -31.68
N PRO A 127 -0.37 12.17 -32.28
CA PRO A 127 -0.57 11.12 -33.29
C PRO A 127 0.35 11.26 -34.53
N ASP A 128 1.15 12.33 -34.61
CA ASP A 128 2.09 12.62 -35.71
C ASP A 128 3.57 12.29 -35.40
N GLY A 129 3.89 11.74 -34.22
CA GLY A 129 5.22 11.22 -33.89
C GLY A 129 6.33 12.26 -33.67
N ARG A 130 6.02 13.56 -33.50
CA ARG A 130 7.05 14.57 -33.22
C ARG A 130 7.36 14.66 -31.73
N ARG A 131 8.65 14.64 -31.38
CA ARG A 131 9.11 14.99 -30.02
C ARG A 131 9.07 16.51 -29.85
N ALA A 132 8.62 16.98 -28.68
CA ALA A 132 8.93 18.33 -28.26
C ALA A 132 10.46 18.40 -28.10
N LEU A 133 11.09 19.30 -28.86
CA LEU A 133 12.46 19.70 -28.61
C LEU A 133 12.42 20.65 -27.41
N ASP A 134 13.23 20.36 -26.39
CA ASP A 134 13.62 21.34 -25.38
C ASP A 134 14.60 22.34 -25.98
#